data_AF-A0A3R6Q1X7-F1
#
_entry.id   AF-A0A3R6Q1X7-F1
#
_cell.length_a   1.000
_cell.length_b   1.000
_cell.length_c   1.000
_cell.angle_alpha   90.00
_cell.angle_beta   90.00
_cell.angle_gamma   90.00
#
_symmetry.space_group_name_H-M   'P 1'
#
loop_
_entity.id
_entity.type
_entity.pdbx_description
1 polymer ?
#
loop_
_entity_poly.entity_id
_entity_poly.type
_entity_poly.pdbx_seq_one_letter_code
_entity_poly.pdbx_strand_id
1 'polypeptide(L)'
;MLGKSEPFEKKSFTPDTKVNEINLDVRDREIEVTLSDDEQVHIQYSENSKEYYDISVSDGNVLTMVNANNKEWTDYIGGKPSTKDRKIVLQMPTTLLDTVTLSTTNEDISLPVLAVTGSIDISTNDGNITFESLDVGNTLTLTVKNGDISGMIGGRYEDFVIQSEVKKGDSSLPKHKDIGKKTLKVLCNNGDVDVTFVV
;
A
#
# COMPACT_ATOMS: atom_id res chain seq x y z
N MET A 1 -15.50 10.12 33.89
CA MET A 1 -15.10 11.09 32.86
C MET A 1 -14.37 10.29 31.79
N LEU A 2 -15.03 9.92 30.68
CA LEU A 2 -14.33 9.37 29.52
C LEU A 2 -13.42 10.49 29.00
N GLY A 3 -12.10 10.32 29.12
CA GLY A 3 -11.15 11.32 28.65
C GLY A 3 -11.37 11.51 27.15
N LYS A 4 -11.69 12.74 26.72
CA LYS A 4 -11.67 13.07 25.29
C LYS A 4 -10.27 12.73 24.78
N SER A 5 -10.17 11.84 23.80
CA SER A 5 -8.94 11.68 23.04
C SER A 5 -8.57 13.03 22.43
N GLU A 6 -7.27 13.32 22.41
CA GLU A 6 -6.76 14.49 21.69
C GLU A 6 -7.20 14.40 20.22
N PRO A 7 -7.73 15.50 19.65
CA PRO A 7 -8.15 15.49 18.25
C PRO A 7 -6.95 15.19 17.34
N PHE A 8 -7.23 14.51 16.23
CA PHE A 8 -6.25 14.38 15.16
C PHE A 8 -6.08 15.71 14.43
N GLU A 9 -4.84 16.02 14.09
CA GLU A 9 -4.47 17.15 13.25
C GLU A 9 -4.04 16.65 11.87
N LYS A 10 -4.53 17.32 10.83
CA LYS A 10 -4.05 17.07 9.46
C LYS A 10 -2.63 17.60 9.30
N LYS A 11 -1.77 16.77 8.72
CA LYS A 11 -0.39 17.08 8.37
C LYS A 11 -0.13 16.72 6.92
N SER A 12 0.96 17.26 6.39
CA SER A 12 1.50 16.86 5.12
C SER A 12 3.01 16.74 5.20
N PHE A 13 3.57 15.87 4.36
CA PHE A 13 5.00 15.72 4.17
C PHE A 13 5.31 15.71 2.67
N THR A 14 6.41 16.37 2.30
CA THR A 14 6.92 16.39 0.93
C THR A 14 8.45 16.31 1.06
N PRO A 15 9.08 15.26 0.50
CA PRO A 15 10.53 15.20 0.41
C PRO A 15 11.10 16.48 -0.22
N ASP A 16 12.17 17.03 0.36
CA ASP A 16 12.93 18.13 -0.23
C ASP A 16 13.90 17.66 -1.32
N THR A 17 14.06 16.35 -1.46
CA THR A 17 14.86 15.67 -2.49
C THR A 17 14.02 14.70 -3.30
N LYS A 18 14.49 14.38 -4.50
CA LYS A 18 13.86 13.33 -5.32
C LYS A 18 14.05 11.97 -4.66
N VAL A 19 12.95 11.23 -4.53
CA VAL A 19 12.96 9.86 -4.01
C VAL A 19 12.95 8.86 -5.16
N ASN A 20 13.59 7.70 -4.95
CA ASN A 20 13.61 6.59 -5.90
C ASN A 20 12.75 5.43 -5.41
N GLU A 21 12.57 5.30 -4.10
CA GLU A 21 11.82 4.23 -3.47
C GLU A 21 10.90 4.79 -2.39
N ILE A 22 9.77 4.10 -2.19
CA ILE A 22 8.80 4.44 -1.15
C ILE A 22 8.52 3.20 -0.30
N ASN A 23 8.56 3.38 1.01
CA ASN A 23 8.20 2.36 2.00
C ASN A 23 7.25 2.96 3.05
N LEU A 24 5.96 2.63 2.96
CA LEU A 24 4.97 2.95 3.99
C LEU A 24 4.61 1.67 4.73
N ASP A 25 4.98 1.57 6.00
CA ASP A 25 4.58 0.47 6.88
C ASP A 25 3.80 1.01 8.09
N VAL A 26 2.48 1.01 7.95
CA VAL A 26 1.56 1.64 8.89
C VAL A 26 0.55 0.64 9.43
N ARG A 27 -0.32 1.08 10.33
CA ARG A 27 -1.34 0.25 10.98
C ARG A 27 -2.64 1.01 11.09
N ASP A 28 -3.73 0.30 10.81
CA ASP A 28 -5.09 0.82 10.93
C ASP A 28 -5.31 2.08 10.10
N ARG A 29 -4.66 2.16 8.93
CA ARG A 29 -4.75 3.28 7.99
C ARG A 29 -5.12 2.81 6.60
N GLU A 30 -6.16 3.40 6.02
CA GLU A 30 -6.42 3.33 4.59
C GLU A 30 -5.26 4.04 3.88
N ILE A 31 -4.68 3.40 2.88
CA ILE A 31 -3.69 4.02 2.01
C ILE A 31 -4.34 4.21 0.65
N GLU A 32 -4.57 5.46 0.26
CA GLU A 32 -5.02 5.82 -1.08
C GLU A 32 -3.84 6.43 -1.84
N VAL A 33 -3.42 5.74 -2.91
CA VAL A 33 -2.43 6.28 -3.83
C VAL A 33 -3.14 7.08 -4.92
N THR A 34 -2.59 8.24 -5.26
CA THR A 34 -3.05 9.09 -6.37
C THR A 34 -1.84 9.60 -7.16
N LEU A 35 -2.07 10.11 -8.37
CA LEU A 35 -1.01 10.79 -9.11
C LEU A 35 -0.85 12.23 -8.59
N SER A 36 0.39 12.72 -8.54
CA SER A 36 0.68 14.10 -8.18
C SER A 36 0.60 15.01 -9.41
N ASP A 37 0.01 16.20 -9.22
CA ASP A 37 -0.10 17.22 -10.26
C ASP A 37 1.24 17.94 -10.53
N ASP A 38 2.15 17.94 -9.55
CA ASP A 38 3.41 18.69 -9.59
C ASP A 38 4.66 17.82 -9.76
N GLU A 39 4.47 16.52 -10.05
CA GLU A 39 5.53 15.52 -10.19
C GLU A 39 6.42 15.35 -8.94
N GLN A 40 5.92 15.70 -7.76
CA GLN A 40 6.56 15.42 -6.47
C GLN A 40 5.78 14.36 -5.69
N VAL A 41 6.46 13.75 -4.72
CA VAL A 41 5.78 12.87 -3.75
C VAL A 41 5.18 13.74 -2.64
N HIS A 42 3.89 13.55 -2.37
CA HIS A 42 3.24 14.14 -1.20
C HIS A 42 2.57 13.07 -0.35
N ILE A 43 2.68 13.21 0.96
CA ILE A 43 1.90 12.41 1.91
C ILE A 43 0.97 13.37 2.63
N GLN A 44 -0.33 13.11 2.59
CA GLN A 44 -1.32 13.77 3.44
C GLN A 44 -1.81 12.75 4.47
N TYR A 45 -1.78 13.12 5.75
CA TYR A 45 -2.10 12.21 6.84
C TYR A 45 -2.66 12.97 8.04
N SER A 46 -3.10 12.25 9.07
CA SER A 46 -3.50 12.84 10.34
C SER A 46 -2.81 12.15 11.52
N GLU A 47 -2.42 12.93 12.52
CA GLU A 47 -1.74 12.44 13.73
C GLU A 47 -2.19 13.18 15.00
N ASN A 48 -1.85 12.63 16.17
CA ASN A 48 -1.93 13.31 17.47
C ASN A 48 -0.79 12.81 18.38
N SER A 49 -0.74 13.23 19.65
CA SER A 49 0.34 12.85 20.58
C SER A 49 0.46 11.35 20.86
N LYS A 50 -0.53 10.52 20.50
CA LYS A 50 -0.55 9.07 20.74
C LYS A 50 -0.35 8.26 19.46
N GLU A 51 -0.85 8.78 18.35
CA GLU A 51 -0.82 8.15 17.03
C GLU A 51 -0.13 9.08 16.04
N TYR A 52 1.16 8.85 15.85
CA TYR A 52 2.01 9.64 14.95
C TYR A 52 3.00 8.72 14.22
N TYR A 53 3.76 9.32 13.32
CA TYR A 53 4.63 8.59 12.38
C TYR A 53 6.04 9.16 12.40
N ASP A 54 7.01 8.27 12.26
CA ASP A 54 8.36 8.66 11.88
C ASP A 54 8.42 8.66 10.35
N ILE A 55 8.70 9.84 9.79
CA ILE A 55 8.84 10.05 8.34
C ILE A 55 10.26 10.51 8.07
N SER A 56 10.96 9.84 7.16
CA SER A 56 12.36 10.18 6.82
C SER A 56 12.69 9.83 5.37
N VAL A 57 13.72 10.48 4.84
CA VAL A 57 14.34 10.14 3.56
C VAL A 57 15.79 9.78 3.84
N SER A 58 16.22 8.60 3.39
CA SER A 58 17.60 8.13 3.56
C SER A 58 18.56 8.73 2.52
N ASP A 59 19.87 8.57 2.73
CA ASP A 59 20.90 8.91 1.72
C ASP A 59 20.74 8.12 0.40
N GLY A 60 20.02 6.99 0.44
CA GLY A 60 19.65 6.19 -0.72
C GLY A 60 18.38 6.69 -1.43
N ASN A 61 17.84 7.84 -1.04
CA ASN A 61 16.59 8.41 -1.56
C ASN A 61 15.36 7.50 -1.36
N VAL A 62 15.33 6.77 -0.25
CA VAL A 62 14.19 5.94 0.16
C VAL A 62 13.33 6.74 1.12
N LEU A 63 12.10 7.06 0.73
CA LEU A 63 11.10 7.65 1.62
C LEU A 63 10.50 6.55 2.50
N THR A 64 10.61 6.71 3.81
CA THR A 64 10.05 5.78 4.79
C THR A 64 9.04 6.50 5.67
N MET A 65 7.89 5.88 5.89
CA MET A 65 6.89 6.29 6.88
C MET A 65 6.48 5.06 7.70
N VAL A 66 6.71 5.10 9.02
CA VAL A 66 6.37 4.03 9.94
C VAL A 66 5.62 4.55 11.15
N ASN A 67 4.80 3.72 11.80
CA ASN A 67 4.21 4.11 13.08
C ASN A 67 5.29 4.26 14.17
N ALA A 68 5.31 5.41 14.84
CA ALA A 68 6.14 5.68 16.01
C ALA A 68 5.34 5.62 17.34
N ASN A 69 4.06 5.20 17.25
CA ASN A 69 3.02 5.30 18.28
C ASN A 69 3.47 5.17 19.75
N ASN A 70 2.79 5.90 20.64
CA ASN A 70 2.95 5.83 22.09
C ASN A 70 1.63 5.46 22.76
N LYS A 71 1.00 4.37 22.30
CA LYS A 71 -0.30 3.92 22.81
C LYS A 71 -0.14 2.94 23.96
N GLU A 72 -0.70 3.29 25.11
CA GLU A 72 -0.90 2.35 26.21
C GLU A 72 -2.20 1.55 26.00
N TRP A 73 -2.31 0.36 26.59
CA TRP A 73 -3.51 -0.49 26.51
C TRP A 73 -4.81 0.27 26.85
N THR A 74 -4.77 1.21 27.78
CA THR A 74 -5.95 2.00 28.19
C THR A 74 -6.46 2.94 27.11
N ASP A 75 -5.64 3.28 26.12
CA ASP A 75 -5.99 4.22 25.04
C ASP A 75 -6.90 3.60 23.98
N TYR A 76 -7.11 2.28 24.03
CA TYR A 76 -8.12 1.60 23.22
C TYR A 76 -9.54 1.75 23.81
N ILE A 77 -9.68 2.24 25.05
CA ILE A 77 -10.97 2.52 25.69
C ILE A 77 -11.44 3.92 25.31
N GLY A 78 -11.91 4.07 24.07
CA GLY A 78 -12.35 5.38 23.54
C GLY A 78 -13.03 5.34 22.17
N GLY A 79 -13.12 4.18 21.53
CA GLY A 79 -13.60 4.05 20.14
C GLY A 79 -12.49 4.28 19.12
N LYS A 80 -12.66 3.73 17.91
CA LYS A 80 -11.71 3.94 16.80
C LYS A 80 -11.77 5.41 16.34
N PRO A 81 -10.65 6.01 15.87
CA PRO A 81 -10.67 7.30 15.20
C PRO A 81 -11.65 7.32 14.03
N SER A 82 -12.09 8.51 13.61
CA SER A 82 -12.99 8.61 12.46
C SER A 82 -12.32 8.05 11.20
N THR A 83 -13.11 7.59 10.23
CA THR A 83 -12.56 7.07 8.96
C THR A 83 -11.66 8.09 8.26
N LYS A 84 -11.99 9.39 8.34
CA LYS A 84 -11.19 10.48 7.76
C LYS A 84 -9.82 10.63 8.40
N ASP A 85 -9.72 10.40 9.72
CA ASP A 85 -8.46 10.54 10.46
C ASP A 85 -7.56 9.31 10.30
N ARG A 86 -8.08 8.24 9.67
CA ARG A 86 -7.38 6.99 9.40
C ARG A 86 -6.99 6.84 7.93
N LYS A 87 -7.00 7.92 7.16
CA LYS A 87 -6.63 7.91 5.75
C LYS A 87 -5.27 8.56 5.54
N ILE A 88 -4.41 7.88 4.80
CA ILE A 88 -3.17 8.41 4.24
C ILE A 88 -3.35 8.52 2.74
N VAL A 89 -3.15 9.72 2.19
CA VAL A 89 -3.11 9.93 0.74
C VAL A 89 -1.66 10.06 0.33
N LEU A 90 -1.18 9.10 -0.47
CA LEU A 90 0.14 9.13 -1.09
C LEU A 90 0.00 9.61 -2.54
N GLN A 91 0.44 10.83 -2.81
CA GLN A 91 0.50 11.36 -4.17
C GLN A 91 1.86 11.01 -4.77
N MET A 92 1.85 10.37 -5.93
CA MET A 92 3.05 9.85 -6.60
C MET A 92 3.32 10.57 -7.92
N PRO A 93 4.58 10.85 -8.26
CA PRO A 93 4.92 11.37 -9.58
C PRO A 93 4.61 10.34 -10.67
N THR A 94 4.43 10.81 -11.91
CA THR A 94 4.39 9.92 -13.08
C THR A 94 5.80 9.44 -13.47
N THR A 95 6.83 10.14 -12.98
CA THR A 95 8.22 9.72 -13.07
C THR A 95 8.40 8.36 -12.39
N LEU A 96 8.92 7.37 -13.13
CA LEU A 96 9.02 6.00 -12.63
C LEU A 96 9.96 5.91 -11.42
N LEU A 97 9.42 5.40 -10.31
CA LEU A 97 10.18 4.95 -9.15
C LEU A 97 10.80 3.58 -9.42
N ASP A 98 11.77 3.18 -8.61
CA ASP A 98 12.30 1.82 -8.62
C ASP A 98 11.36 0.88 -7.88
N THR A 99 11.17 1.10 -6.57
CA THR A 99 10.38 0.21 -5.72
C THR A 99 9.34 0.96 -4.89
N VAL A 100 8.15 0.35 -4.77
CA VAL A 100 7.06 0.83 -3.92
C VAL A 100 6.61 -0.30 -3.00
N THR A 101 6.76 -0.09 -1.69
CA THR A 101 6.32 -1.01 -0.65
C THR A 101 5.27 -0.35 0.22
N LEU A 102 4.07 -0.94 0.28
CA LEU A 102 2.94 -0.43 1.06
C LEU A 102 2.39 -1.54 1.96
N SER A 103 2.34 -1.30 3.26
CA SER A 103 1.70 -2.20 4.23
C SER A 103 0.81 -1.47 5.21
N THR A 104 -0.34 -2.08 5.49
CA THR A 104 -1.25 -1.64 6.54
C THR A 104 -1.91 -2.81 7.27
N THR A 105 -2.69 -2.51 8.31
CA THR A 105 -3.59 -3.45 8.99
C THR A 105 -4.99 -2.89 9.03
N ASN A 106 -6.00 -3.76 9.08
CA ASN A 106 -7.41 -3.40 9.33
C ASN A 106 -8.07 -2.43 8.33
N GLU A 107 -7.38 -2.03 7.27
CA GLU A 107 -7.87 -1.06 6.29
C GLU A 107 -7.34 -1.40 4.88
N ASP A 108 -7.95 -0.74 3.89
CA ASP A 108 -7.72 -0.99 2.47
C ASP A 108 -6.50 -0.24 1.93
N ILE A 109 -5.94 -0.77 0.84
CA ILE A 109 -4.94 -0.10 0.02
C ILE A 109 -5.50 0.04 -1.40
N SER A 110 -5.57 1.27 -1.92
CA SER A 110 -6.01 1.55 -3.28
C SER A 110 -4.93 2.25 -4.12
N LEU A 111 -4.78 1.84 -5.38
CA LEU A 111 -3.81 2.42 -6.31
C LEU A 111 -4.45 2.78 -7.66
N PRO A 112 -3.98 3.86 -8.32
CA PRO A 112 -4.42 4.22 -9.66
C PRO A 112 -3.65 3.39 -10.69
N VAL A 113 -3.70 3.80 -11.95
CA VAL A 113 -2.69 3.36 -12.93
C VAL A 113 -1.30 3.81 -12.47
N LEU A 114 -0.40 2.86 -12.25
CA LEU A 114 0.96 3.12 -11.78
C LEU A 114 1.97 2.18 -12.45
N ALA A 115 3.12 2.74 -12.80
CA ALA A 115 4.25 1.98 -13.33
C ALA A 115 5.52 2.23 -12.50
N VAL A 116 6.31 1.18 -12.27
CA VAL A 116 7.62 1.26 -11.63
C VAL A 116 8.67 0.49 -12.42
N THR A 117 9.94 0.88 -12.29
CA THR A 117 11.07 0.23 -12.99
C THR A 117 11.54 -1.05 -12.31
N GLY A 118 11.29 -1.21 -11.01
CA GLY A 118 11.63 -2.38 -10.22
C GLY A 118 10.38 -3.12 -9.79
N SER A 119 10.00 -3.00 -8.51
CA SER A 119 9.00 -3.85 -7.87
C SER A 119 7.92 -3.10 -7.12
N ILE A 120 6.76 -3.73 -7.00
CA ILE A 120 5.68 -3.29 -6.11
C ILE A 120 5.37 -4.41 -5.13
N ASP A 121 5.39 -4.10 -3.85
CA ASP A 121 5.05 -5.03 -2.76
C ASP A 121 3.94 -4.42 -1.89
N ILE A 122 2.74 -5.00 -1.92
CA ILE A 122 1.57 -4.48 -1.20
C ILE A 122 1.04 -5.55 -0.25
N SER A 123 0.77 -5.17 1.01
CA SER A 123 0.18 -6.09 1.98
C SER A 123 -0.84 -5.46 2.94
N THR A 124 -1.90 -6.21 3.25
CA THR A 124 -2.83 -5.87 4.34
C THR A 124 -3.38 -7.12 5.02
N ASN A 125 -3.63 -7.04 6.32
CA ASN A 125 -4.12 -8.18 7.10
C ASN A 125 -5.64 -8.32 7.14
N ASP A 126 -6.35 -7.20 7.10
CA ASP A 126 -7.79 -7.13 7.38
C ASP A 126 -8.37 -5.98 6.55
N GLY A 127 -8.25 -6.09 5.23
CA GLY A 127 -8.60 -5.08 4.25
C GLY A 127 -8.33 -5.58 2.84
N ASN A 128 -8.79 -4.82 1.86
CA ASN A 128 -8.68 -5.15 0.44
C ASN A 128 -7.46 -4.47 -0.19
N ILE A 129 -6.95 -5.07 -1.26
CA ILE A 129 -6.04 -4.40 -2.20
C ILE A 129 -6.80 -4.19 -3.50
N THR A 130 -6.97 -2.95 -3.91
CA THR A 130 -7.62 -2.61 -5.19
C THR A 130 -6.71 -1.71 -6.01
N PHE A 131 -6.55 -2.00 -7.29
CA PHE A 131 -5.76 -1.16 -8.18
C PHE A 131 -6.38 -1.07 -9.57
N GLU A 132 -6.26 0.10 -10.21
CA GLU A 132 -6.70 0.24 -11.60
C GLU A 132 -5.78 -0.55 -12.54
N SER A 133 -4.49 -0.19 -12.62
CA SER A 133 -3.51 -0.97 -13.36
C SER A 133 -2.08 -0.82 -12.83
N LEU A 134 -1.36 -1.92 -12.63
CA LEU A 134 0.03 -1.90 -12.16
C LEU A 134 0.99 -2.51 -13.20
N ASP A 135 2.01 -1.76 -13.60
CA ASP A 135 3.13 -2.26 -14.41
C ASP A 135 4.43 -2.23 -13.58
N VAL A 136 5.13 -3.36 -13.54
CA VAL A 136 6.39 -3.53 -12.81
C VAL A 136 7.50 -3.94 -13.76
N GLY A 137 8.72 -3.48 -13.56
CA GLY A 137 9.86 -3.97 -14.34
C GLY A 137 10.34 -5.37 -13.93
N ASN A 138 10.13 -5.75 -12.66
CA ASN A 138 10.63 -6.99 -12.09
C ASN A 138 9.55 -7.81 -11.36
N THR A 139 9.07 -7.37 -10.18
CA THR A 139 8.19 -8.18 -9.32
C THR A 139 6.97 -7.41 -8.85
N LEU A 140 5.80 -8.04 -8.88
CA LEU A 140 4.57 -7.60 -8.22
C LEU A 140 4.21 -8.63 -7.14
N THR A 141 4.20 -8.21 -5.88
CA THR A 141 3.77 -9.03 -4.73
C THR A 141 2.52 -8.43 -4.11
N LEU A 142 1.47 -9.23 -3.99
CA LEU A 142 0.20 -8.86 -3.37
C LEU A 142 -0.12 -9.85 -2.25
N THR A 143 -0.25 -9.37 -1.02
CA THR A 143 -0.50 -10.23 0.15
C THR A 143 -1.70 -9.74 0.95
N VAL A 144 -2.73 -10.58 1.05
CA VAL A 144 -3.88 -10.32 1.92
C VAL A 144 -4.12 -11.50 2.87
N LYS A 145 -4.37 -11.21 4.14
CA LYS A 145 -4.81 -12.25 5.09
C LYS A 145 -6.32 -12.39 5.13
N ASN A 146 -7.06 -11.30 5.30
CA ASN A 146 -8.52 -11.27 5.27
C ASN A 146 -8.98 -10.08 4.42
N GLY A 147 -9.53 -10.36 3.24
CA GLY A 147 -9.92 -9.36 2.26
C GLY A 147 -9.58 -9.80 0.84
N ASP A 148 -10.07 -9.03 -0.12
CA ASP A 148 -10.01 -9.36 -1.55
C ASP A 148 -8.85 -8.62 -2.23
N ILE A 149 -8.41 -9.15 -3.37
CA ILE A 149 -7.44 -8.53 -4.27
C ILE A 149 -8.08 -8.36 -5.63
N SER A 150 -8.16 -7.13 -6.14
CA SER A 150 -8.73 -6.85 -7.46
C SER A 150 -7.96 -5.79 -8.26
N GLY A 151 -7.81 -6.02 -9.56
CA GLY A 151 -7.19 -5.05 -10.47
C GLY A 151 -6.64 -5.60 -11.78
N MET A 152 -5.97 -4.75 -12.55
CA MET A 152 -5.35 -5.12 -13.83
C MET A 152 -3.83 -5.06 -13.78
N ILE A 153 -3.14 -6.05 -14.32
CA ILE A 153 -1.69 -6.04 -14.47
C ILE A 153 -1.33 -5.54 -15.86
N GLY A 154 -0.48 -4.51 -15.93
CA GLY A 154 0.07 -4.00 -17.16
C GLY A 154 1.04 -5.00 -17.80
N GLY A 155 0.80 -5.30 -19.08
CA GLY A 155 1.61 -6.22 -19.87
C GLY A 155 0.90 -7.53 -20.18
N ARG A 156 1.61 -8.40 -20.91
CA ARG A 156 1.04 -9.66 -21.38
C ARG A 156 1.15 -10.71 -20.28
N TYR A 157 0.12 -11.55 -20.12
CA TYR A 157 0.16 -12.74 -19.25
C TYR A 157 1.43 -13.60 -19.44
N GLU A 158 1.92 -13.69 -20.68
CA GLU A 158 3.12 -14.46 -21.00
C GLU A 158 4.42 -13.88 -20.44
N ASP A 159 4.44 -12.59 -20.09
CA ASP A 159 5.62 -11.94 -19.50
C ASP A 159 5.85 -12.35 -18.04
N PHE A 160 4.88 -12.99 -17.37
CA PHE A 160 4.93 -13.25 -15.93
C PHE A 160 5.10 -14.73 -15.58
N VAL A 161 6.07 -15.00 -14.71
CA VAL A 161 6.07 -16.15 -13.80
C VAL A 161 5.01 -15.86 -12.73
N ILE A 162 4.11 -16.80 -12.47
CA ILE A 162 2.98 -16.60 -11.54
C ILE A 162 3.07 -17.62 -10.41
N GLN A 163 2.97 -17.13 -9.16
CA GLN A 163 2.83 -17.93 -7.95
C GLN A 163 1.63 -17.39 -7.18
N SER A 164 0.51 -18.12 -7.20
CA SER A 164 -0.74 -17.73 -6.54
C SER A 164 -1.13 -18.77 -5.49
N GLU A 165 -1.18 -18.33 -4.23
CA GLU A 165 -1.61 -19.12 -3.08
C GLU A 165 -2.87 -18.52 -2.45
N VAL A 166 -4.03 -19.01 -2.88
CA VAL A 166 -5.34 -18.70 -2.27
C VAL A 166 -5.80 -19.87 -1.41
N LYS A 167 -5.97 -19.66 -0.10
CA LYS A 167 -6.40 -20.73 0.83
C LYS A 167 -7.92 -20.86 0.91
N LYS A 168 -8.64 -19.75 1.02
CA LYS A 168 -10.10 -19.71 1.02
C LYS A 168 -10.59 -18.53 0.19
N GLY A 169 -11.36 -18.84 -0.84
CA GLY A 169 -11.80 -17.89 -1.87
C GLY A 169 -11.45 -18.41 -3.25
N ASP A 170 -11.97 -17.73 -4.25
CA ASP A 170 -11.73 -18.01 -5.66
C ASP A 170 -10.55 -17.19 -6.19
N SER A 171 -9.95 -17.65 -7.29
CA SER A 171 -8.86 -16.93 -7.95
C SER A 171 -8.99 -16.98 -9.47
N SER A 172 -8.85 -15.82 -10.11
CA SER A 172 -8.74 -15.70 -11.57
C SER A 172 -7.37 -16.17 -12.10
N LEU A 173 -6.36 -16.29 -11.22
CA LEU A 173 -4.98 -16.63 -11.59
C LEU A 173 -4.72 -18.14 -11.49
N PRO A 174 -3.82 -18.69 -12.33
CA PRO A 174 -3.32 -20.03 -12.09
C PRO A 174 -2.52 -20.07 -10.78
N LYS A 175 -2.51 -21.22 -10.10
CA LYS A 175 -1.65 -21.41 -8.92
C LYS A 175 -0.17 -21.25 -9.23
N HIS A 176 0.23 -21.66 -10.44
CA HIS A 176 1.61 -21.66 -10.85
C HIS A 176 1.78 -21.47 -12.36
N LYS A 177 2.79 -20.70 -12.76
CA LYS A 177 3.31 -20.57 -14.13
C LYS A 177 4.81 -20.29 -14.06
N ASP A 178 5.61 -21.11 -14.72
CA ASP A 178 7.09 -21.08 -14.61
C ASP A 178 7.82 -20.21 -15.62
N ILE A 179 7.13 -19.74 -16.66
CA ILE A 179 7.76 -19.04 -17.79
C ILE A 179 7.38 -17.58 -17.72
N GLY A 180 8.37 -16.69 -17.77
CA GLY A 180 8.18 -15.25 -17.80
C GLY A 180 9.48 -14.54 -17.49
N LYS A 181 9.52 -13.23 -17.72
CA LYS A 181 10.64 -12.35 -17.37
C LYS A 181 10.37 -11.53 -16.11
N LYS A 182 9.10 -11.32 -15.78
CA LYS A 182 8.61 -10.66 -14.55
C LYS A 182 8.03 -11.70 -13.61
N THR A 183 7.88 -11.35 -12.34
CA THR A 183 7.30 -12.23 -11.32
C THR A 183 6.01 -11.63 -10.76
N LEU A 184 4.94 -12.41 -10.68
CA LEU A 184 3.72 -12.12 -9.96
C LEU A 184 3.57 -13.10 -8.80
N LYS A 185 3.54 -12.59 -7.58
CA LYS A 185 3.28 -13.35 -6.35
C LYS A 185 2.00 -12.87 -5.71
N VAL A 186 1.04 -13.77 -5.50
CA VAL A 186 -0.23 -13.47 -4.83
C VAL A 186 -0.41 -14.43 -3.67
N LEU A 187 -0.57 -13.92 -2.46
CA LEU A 187 -0.89 -14.70 -1.28
C LEU A 187 -2.20 -14.17 -0.68
N CYS A 188 -3.25 -15.00 -0.68
CA CYS A 188 -4.54 -14.67 -0.07
C CYS A 188 -4.97 -15.78 0.91
N ASN A 189 -5.12 -15.47 2.20
CA ASN A 189 -5.58 -16.49 3.16
C ASN A 189 -7.12 -16.63 3.15
N ASN A 190 -7.87 -15.54 3.25
CA ASN A 190 -9.33 -15.54 3.21
C ASN A 190 -9.83 -14.33 2.38
N GLY A 191 -10.31 -14.60 1.18
CA GLY A 191 -10.82 -13.61 0.22
C GLY A 191 -10.59 -14.04 -1.22
N ASP A 192 -11.23 -13.34 -2.15
CA ASP A 192 -11.17 -13.63 -3.57
C ASP A 192 -10.04 -12.84 -4.24
N VAL A 193 -9.49 -13.41 -5.32
CA VAL A 193 -8.47 -12.77 -6.16
C VAL A 193 -9.01 -12.64 -7.58
N ASP A 194 -9.36 -11.42 -7.98
CA ASP A 194 -9.81 -11.08 -9.33
C ASP A 194 -8.83 -10.14 -10.02
N VAL A 195 -7.82 -10.76 -10.63
CA VAL A 195 -6.76 -10.07 -11.36
C VAL A 195 -6.79 -10.44 -12.83
N THR A 196 -6.69 -9.44 -13.71
CA THR A 196 -6.62 -9.62 -15.16
C THR A 196 -5.36 -8.95 -15.73
N PHE A 197 -5.08 -9.19 -17.01
CA PHE A 197 -3.93 -8.60 -17.71
C PHE A 197 -4.42 -7.66 -18.82
N VAL A 198 -3.77 -6.51 -18.97
CA VAL A 198 -4.13 -5.48 -19.97
C VAL A 198 -2.88 -5.01 -20.73
N VAL A 199 -3.05 -4.75 -22.03
CA VAL A 199 -1.99 -4.32 -22.96
C VAL A 199 -2.37 -3.00 -23.62
#